data_AF-A0A1V2QWK7-F1
#
_entry.id   AF-A0A1V2QWK7-F1
#
_cell.length_a   1.000
_cell.length_b   1.000
_cell.length_c   1.000
_cell.angle_alpha   90.00
_cell.angle_beta   90.00
_cell.angle_gamma   90.00
#
_symmetry.space_group_name_H-M   'P 1'
#
loop_
_entity.id
_entity.type
_entity.pdbx_description
1 polymer ?
#
loop_
_entity_poly.entity_id
_entity_poly.type
_entity_poly.pdbx_seq_one_letter_code
_entity_poly.pdbx_strand_id
1 'polypeptide(L)'
;MTGGYEVLTGEVGALAGRVEGLAERLRTAADAARTVAMNDSAYGVVCKPFAMLLQPFEDMGVAALVKAAETVSDNAAGLREASRAYDDQESGEIARFDGMNT
;
A
#
# COMPACT_ATOMS: atom_id res chain seq x y z
N MET A 1 27.93 0.89 -25.50
CA MET A 1 28.16 0.21 -24.22
C MET A 1 28.56 1.27 -23.21
N THR A 2 27.58 1.77 -22.47
CA THR A 2 27.67 2.85 -21.48
C THR A 2 26.27 2.93 -20.86
N GLY A 3 25.97 2.77 -19.58
CA GLY A 3 26.70 2.58 -18.33
C GLY A 3 25.66 2.84 -17.23
N GLY A 4 25.58 2.02 -16.18
CA GLY A 4 24.55 2.16 -15.13
C GLY A 4 24.04 0.82 -14.60
N TYR A 5 23.59 0.78 -13.34
CA TYR A 5 22.95 -0.40 -12.76
C TYR A 5 21.71 -0.75 -13.60
N GLU A 6 21.55 -2.00 -14.01
CA GLU A 6 20.38 -2.49 -14.78
C GLU A 6 19.15 -2.65 -13.87
N VAL A 7 18.90 -1.66 -13.01
CA VAL A 7 17.66 -1.56 -12.26
C VAL A 7 16.70 -0.76 -13.12
N LEU A 8 15.59 -1.40 -13.47
CA LEU A 8 14.48 -0.74 -14.14
C LEU A 8 13.75 0.15 -13.11
N THR A 9 14.38 1.24 -12.67
CA THR A 9 13.85 2.15 -11.64
C THR A 9 12.46 2.66 -12.02
N GLY A 10 12.23 2.91 -13.31
CA GLY A 10 10.90 3.17 -13.86
C GLY A 10 9.87 2.05 -13.63
N GLU A 11 10.27 0.77 -13.77
CA GLU A 11 9.38 -0.37 -13.47
C GLU A 11 9.14 -0.55 -11.98
N VAL A 12 10.14 -0.27 -11.14
CA VAL A 12 10.00 -0.27 -9.67
C VAL A 12 9.03 0.82 -9.24
N GLY A 13 9.14 2.02 -9.81
CA GLY A 13 8.17 3.10 -9.60
C GLY A 13 6.76 2.73 -10.07
N ALA A 14 6.63 2.09 -11.24
CA ALA A 14 5.35 1.61 -11.74
C ALA A 14 4.74 0.52 -10.83
N LEU A 15 5.56 -0.40 -10.30
CA LEU A 15 5.13 -1.38 -9.32
C LEU A 15 4.65 -0.71 -8.04
N ALA A 16 5.40 0.25 -7.51
CA ALA A 16 4.99 1.02 -6.34
C ALA A 16 3.61 1.67 -6.54
N GLY A 17 3.35 2.22 -7.73
CA GLY A 17 2.03 2.74 -8.10
C GLY A 17 0.92 1.66 -8.08
N ARG A 18 1.19 0.46 -8.61
CA ARG A 18 0.23 -0.65 -8.57
C ARG A 18 -0.05 -1.14 -7.14
N VAL A 19 0.99 -1.21 -6.30
CA VAL A 19 0.88 -1.61 -4.89
C VAL A 19 0.08 -0.58 -4.10
N GLU A 20 0.31 0.73 -4.32
CA GLU A 20 -0.50 1.79 -3.74
C GLU A 20 -1.98 1.68 -4.14
N GLY A 21 -2.26 1.37 -5.42
CA GLY A 21 -3.62 1.12 -5.89
C GLY A 21 -4.31 -0.05 -5.18
N LEU A 22 -3.56 -1.06 -4.73
CA LEU A 22 -4.09 -2.14 -3.91
C LEU A 22 -4.39 -1.67 -2.48
N ALA A 23 -3.50 -0.86 -1.88
CA ALA A 23 -3.74 -0.27 -0.57
C ALA A 23 -5.04 0.55 -0.56
N GLU A 24 -5.28 1.36 -1.60
CA GLU A 24 -6.50 2.16 -1.71
C GLU A 24 -7.78 1.31 -1.81
N ARG A 25 -7.73 0.18 -2.53
CA ARG A 25 -8.86 -0.77 -2.59
C ARG A 25 -9.14 -1.41 -1.24
N LEU A 26 -8.10 -1.70 -0.45
CA LEU A 26 -8.25 -2.22 0.91
C LEU A 26 -8.85 -1.18 1.85
N ARG A 27 -8.47 0.10 1.73
CA ARG A 27 -9.10 1.21 2.47
C ARG A 27 -10.59 1.33 2.11
N THR A 28 -10.92 1.29 0.82
CA THR A 28 -12.30 1.31 0.33
C THR A 28 -13.12 0.14 0.89
N ALA A 29 -12.54 -1.07 0.94
CA ALA A 29 -13.19 -2.24 1.52
C ALA A 29 -13.42 -2.08 3.03
N ALA A 30 -12.47 -1.50 3.76
CA ALA A 30 -12.61 -1.22 5.18
C ALA A 30 -13.71 -0.18 5.46
N ASP A 31 -13.80 0.87 4.63
CA ASP A 31 -14.88 1.88 4.72
C ASP A 31 -16.26 1.28 4.45
N ALA A 32 -16.36 0.42 3.44
CA ALA A 32 -17.59 -0.31 3.15
C ALA A 32 -17.98 -1.23 4.31
N ALA A 33 -17.02 -1.97 4.88
CA ALA A 33 -17.24 -2.85 6.02
C ALA A 33 -17.73 -2.07 7.26
N ARG A 34 -17.13 -0.90 7.57
CA ARG A 34 -17.61 -0.01 8.64
C ARG A 34 -19.05 0.46 8.42
N THR A 35 -19.39 0.80 7.19
CA THR A 35 -20.73 1.29 6.83
C THR A 35 -21.80 0.20 7.03
N VAL A 36 -21.47 -1.06 6.74
CA VAL A 36 -22.40 -2.20 6.92
C VAL A 36 -22.49 -2.62 8.38
N ALA A 37 -21.38 -2.64 9.13
CA ALA A 37 -21.35 -3.02 10.54
C ALA A 37 -22.16 -2.06 11.45
N MET A 38 -22.39 -0.81 11.02
CA MET A 38 -23.28 0.12 11.73
C MET A 38 -24.77 -0.15 11.50
N ASN A 39 -25.15 -1.01 10.56
CA ASN A 39 -26.54 -1.28 10.23
C ASN A 39 -27.09 -2.51 10.98
N ASP A 40 -27.28 -2.36 12.28
CA ASP A 40 -28.04 -3.28 13.13
C ASP A 40 -29.51 -3.44 12.69
N SER A 41 -30.01 -2.56 11.81
CA SER A 41 -31.37 -2.65 11.26
C SER A 41 -31.51 -3.67 10.13
N ALA A 42 -30.40 -4.17 9.57
CA ALA A 42 -30.40 -5.30 8.64
C ALA A 42 -30.74 -6.63 9.33
N TYR A 43 -30.37 -6.76 10.62
CA TYR A 43 -30.83 -7.84 11.47
C TYR A 43 -32.21 -7.47 12.03
N GLY A 44 -33.27 -8.05 11.46
CA GLY A 44 -34.63 -7.88 12.00
C GLY A 44 -34.69 -8.14 13.50
N VAL A 45 -35.72 -7.63 14.20
CA VAL A 45 -35.84 -7.60 15.68
C VAL A 45 -35.51 -8.93 16.38
N VAL A 46 -35.72 -10.06 15.70
CA VAL A 46 -35.45 -11.43 16.18
C VAL A 46 -33.94 -11.78 16.20
N CYS A 47 -33.13 -11.23 15.30
CA CYS A 47 -31.71 -11.58 15.14
C CYS A 47 -30.75 -10.65 15.90
N LYS A 48 -31.24 -9.60 16.57
CA LYS A 48 -30.43 -8.66 17.37
C LYS A 48 -29.48 -9.29 18.39
N PRO A 49 -29.83 -10.38 19.10
CA PRO A 49 -28.91 -11.02 20.04
C PRO A 49 -27.68 -11.64 19.34
N PHE A 50 -27.84 -12.09 18.09
CA PHE A 50 -26.74 -12.65 17.29
C PHE A 50 -25.86 -11.56 16.70
N ALA A 51 -26.41 -10.38 16.36
CA ALA A 51 -25.63 -9.23 15.93
C ALA A 51 -24.63 -8.78 17.01
N MET A 52 -25.06 -8.70 18.29
CA MET A 52 -24.17 -8.37 19.41
C MET A 52 -23.02 -9.37 19.60
N LEU A 53 -23.22 -10.64 19.25
CA LEU A 53 -22.15 -11.65 19.28
C LEU A 53 -21.19 -11.54 18.09
N LEU A 54 -21.63 -10.97 16.97
CA LEU A 54 -20.86 -10.83 15.74
C LEU A 54 -20.00 -9.56 15.70
N GLN A 55 -20.48 -8.46 16.31
CA GLN A 55 -19.79 -7.16 16.40
C GLN A 55 -18.28 -7.25 16.68
N PRO A 56 -17.79 -8.01 17.69
CA PRO A 56 -16.33 -8.09 17.93
C PRO A 56 -15.56 -8.74 16.76
N PHE A 57 -16.17 -9.66 16.01
CA PHE A 57 -15.56 -10.24 14.82
C PHE A 57 -15.61 -9.28 13.62
N GLU A 58 -16.68 -8.49 13.50
CA GLU A 58 -16.79 -7.43 12.49
C GLU A 58 -15.71 -6.37 12.70
N ASP A 59 -15.50 -5.92 13.95
CA ASP A 59 -14.45 -4.98 14.32
C ASP A 59 -13.05 -5.53 14.03
N MET A 60 -12.80 -6.80 14.37
CA MET A 60 -11.55 -7.49 14.03
C MET A 60 -11.33 -7.56 12.52
N GLY A 61 -12.38 -7.81 11.73
CA GLY A 61 -12.32 -7.83 10.27
C GLY A 61 -11.97 -6.46 9.69
N VAL A 62 -12.62 -5.40 10.16
CA VAL A 62 -12.30 -4.02 9.77
C VAL A 62 -10.85 -3.67 10.13
N ALA A 63 -10.42 -4.01 11.35
CA ALA A 63 -9.05 -3.76 11.80
C ALA A 63 -8.01 -4.50 10.93
N ALA A 64 -8.30 -5.75 10.55
CA ALA A 64 -7.43 -6.53 9.66
C ALA A 64 -7.31 -5.89 8.27
N LEU A 65 -8.42 -5.39 7.69
CA LEU A 65 -8.41 -4.69 6.41
C LEU A 65 -7.60 -3.39 6.48
N VAL A 66 -7.74 -2.62 7.56
CA VAL A 66 -6.96 -1.40 7.79
C VAL A 66 -5.47 -1.73 7.90
N LYS A 67 -5.11 -2.73 8.71
CA LYS A 67 -3.71 -3.15 8.88
C LYS A 67 -3.09 -3.64 7.57
N ALA A 68 -3.86 -4.37 6.76
CA ALA A 68 -3.44 -4.79 5.44
C ALA A 68 -3.19 -3.59 4.51
N ALA A 69 -4.09 -2.61 4.50
CA ALA A 69 -3.93 -1.40 3.71
C ALA A 69 -2.67 -0.61 4.09
N GLU A 70 -2.41 -0.43 5.40
CA GLU A 70 -1.18 0.20 5.91
C GLU A 70 0.06 -0.55 5.43
N THR A 71 0.10 -1.86 5.63
CA THR A 71 1.27 -2.68 5.30
C THR A 71 1.58 -2.66 3.80
N VAL A 72 0.54 -2.70 2.96
CA VAL A 72 0.69 -2.58 1.51
C VAL A 72 1.17 -1.18 1.12
N SER A 73 0.68 -0.13 1.79
CA SER A 73 1.13 1.25 1.60
C SER A 73 2.61 1.42 1.97
N ASP A 74 3.06 0.82 3.07
CA ASP A 74 4.45 0.86 3.52
C ASP A 74 5.38 0.19 2.50
N ASN A 75 4.96 -0.96 1.95
CA ASN A 75 5.70 -1.61 0.87
C ASN A 75 5.79 -0.73 -0.39
N ALA A 76 4.71 -0.04 -0.76
CA ALA A 76 4.74 0.91 -1.88
C ALA A 76 5.72 2.07 -1.61
N ALA A 77 5.77 2.58 -0.38
CA ALA A 77 6.72 3.61 0.02
C ALA A 77 8.17 3.10 -0.07
N GLY A 78 8.46 1.90 0.44
CA GLY A 78 9.78 1.28 0.35
C GLY A 78 10.25 1.06 -1.09
N LEU A 79 9.35 0.68 -2.00
CA LEU A 79 9.67 0.57 -3.43
C LEU A 79 10.03 1.93 -4.05
N ARG A 80 9.32 3.01 -3.68
CA ARG A 80 9.67 4.37 -4.16
C ARG A 80 11.02 4.82 -3.62
N GLU A 81 11.31 4.53 -2.35
CA GLU A 81 12.58 4.84 -1.73
C GLU A 81 13.73 4.08 -2.41
N ALA A 82 13.55 2.78 -2.67
CA ALA A 82 14.52 1.98 -3.39
C ALA A 82 14.79 2.54 -4.80
N SER A 83 13.73 2.89 -5.54
CA SER A 83 13.87 3.51 -6.86
C SER A 83 14.70 4.80 -6.81
N ARG A 84 14.42 5.68 -5.84
CA ARG A 84 15.16 6.93 -5.65
C ARG A 84 16.61 6.68 -5.28
N ALA A 85 16.87 5.75 -4.38
CA ALA A 85 18.24 5.41 -3.99
C ALA A 85 19.09 4.94 -5.18
N TYR A 86 18.49 4.16 -6.10
CA TYR A 86 19.17 3.76 -7.34
C TYR A 86 19.42 4.93 -8.28
N ASP A 87 18.42 5.79 -8.52
CA ASP A 87 18.57 6.97 -9.39
C ASP A 87 19.63 7.96 -8.84
N ASP A 88 19.65 8.17 -7.51
CA ASP A 88 20.60 9.04 -6.83
C ASP A 88 22.04 8.48 -6.93
N GLN A 89 22.21 7.17 -6.74
CA GLN A 89 23.50 6.51 -6.85
C GLN A 89 24.03 6.59 -8.29
N GLU A 90 23.19 6.31 -9.29
CA GLU A 90 23.57 6.41 -10.70
C GLU A 90 23.96 7.85 -11.07
N SER A 91 23.14 8.83 -10.69
CA SER A 91 23.42 10.25 -10.94
C SER A 91 24.73 10.70 -10.30
N GLY A 92 25.03 10.22 -9.08
CA GLY A 92 26.27 10.50 -8.37
C GLY A 92 27.51 9.94 -9.07
N GLU A 93 27.43 8.70 -9.56
CA GLU A 93 28.53 8.09 -10.31
C GLU A 93 28.73 8.76 -11.68
N ILE A 94 27.65 9.12 -12.39
CA ILE A 94 27.73 9.87 -13.65
C ILE A 94 28.45 11.22 -13.43
N ALA A 95 28.06 11.98 -12.40
CA ALA A 95 28.69 13.26 -12.08
C ALA A 95 30.18 13.11 -11.74
N ARG A 96 30.54 12.03 -11.03
CA ARG A 96 31.94 11.71 -10.71
C ARG A 96 32.74 11.38 -11.97
N PHE A 97 32.18 10.57 -12.87
CA PHE A 97 32.83 10.21 -14.13
C PHE A 97 33.01 11.41 -15.05
N ASP A 98 32.01 12.29 -15.16
CA ASP A 98 32.08 13.50 -15.98
C ASP A 98 33.18 14.45 -15.46
N GLY A 99 33.25 14.66 -14.15
CA GLY A 99 34.29 15.49 -13.52
C GLY A 99 35.72 14.92 -13.59
N MET A 100 35.89 13.63 -13.92
CA MET A 100 37.21 13.03 -14.20
C MET A 100 37.63 13.15 -15.67
N ASN A 101 36.72 13.51 -16.57
CA ASN A 101 36.95 13.61 -18.02
C ASN A 101 37.21 15.06 -18.49
N THR A 102 37.32 16.01 -17.55
CA THR A 102 37.75 17.41 -17.75
C THR A 102 39.05 17.69 -17.01
#